data_AF-A0A5C7JYG9-F1
#
_entry.id   AF-A0A5C7JYG9-F1
#
_cell.length_a   1.000
_cell.length_b   1.000
_cell.length_c   1.000
_cell.angle_alpha   90.00
_cell.angle_beta   90.00
_cell.angle_gamma   90.00
#
_symmetry.space_group_name_H-M   'P 1'
#
loop_
_entity.id
_entity.type
_entity.pdbx_description
1 polymer ?
#
loop_
_entity_poly.entity_id
_entity_poly.type
_entity_poly.pdbx_seq_one_letter_code
_entity_poly.pdbx_strand_id
1 'polypeptide(L)' 'AIAANLANGLDIADAVRDAQDYTWQSLANGFRPGMGQHIPDRFFWARAGEPDADTPD' A
#
# COMPACT_ATOMS: atom_id res chain seq x y z
N ALA A 1 -0.50 -5.47 -8.41
CA ALA A 1 0.93 -5.65 -8.14
C ALA A 1 1.53 -6.80 -8.96
N ILE A 2 1.09 -8.07 -8.84
CA ILE A 2 1.70 -9.21 -9.58
C ILE A 2 1.88 -8.94 -11.09
N ALA A 3 0.81 -8.62 -11.80
CA ALA A 3 0.89 -8.36 -13.25
C ALA A 3 1.83 -7.19 -13.60
N ALA A 4 1.91 -6.17 -12.75
CA ALA A 4 2.84 -5.06 -12.92
C ALA A 4 4.29 -5.54 -12.73
N ASN A 5 4.57 -6.33 -11.70
CA ASN A 5 5.90 -6.88 -11.45
C ASN A 5 6.37 -7.81 -12.58
N LEU A 6 5.48 -8.67 -13.08
CA LEU A 6 5.76 -9.51 -14.25
C LEU A 6 6.05 -8.66 -15.50
N ALA A 7 5.29 -7.60 -15.74
CA ALA A 7 5.54 -6.68 -16.84
C ALA A 7 6.88 -5.93 -16.70
N ASN A 8 7.39 -5.76 -15.48
CA ASN A 8 8.71 -5.21 -15.18
C ASN A 8 9.83 -6.27 -15.21
N GLY A 9 9.52 -7.53 -15.56
CA GLY A 9 10.51 -8.58 -15.77
C GLY A 9 10.94 -9.34 -14.51
N LEU A 10 10.21 -9.21 -13.40
CA LEU A 10 10.44 -10.06 -12.23
C LEU A 10 10.05 -11.51 -12.55
N ASP A 11 10.75 -12.47 -11.94
CA ASP A 11 10.32 -13.86 -11.96
C ASP A 11 9.01 -14.05 -11.18
N ILE A 12 8.37 -15.20 -11.36
CA ILE A 12 7.05 -15.45 -10.75
C ILE A 12 7.11 -15.42 -9.21
N ALA A 13 8.16 -15.98 -8.60
CA ALA A 13 8.25 -16.08 -7.15
C ALA A 13 8.43 -14.69 -6.52
N ASP A 14 9.33 -13.88 -7.09
CA ASP A 14 9.57 -12.52 -6.64
C ASP A 14 8.36 -11.61 -6.91
N ALA A 15 7.74 -11.72 -8.09
CA ALA A 15 6.55 -10.94 -8.43
C ALA A 15 5.38 -11.21 -7.48
N VAL A 16 5.18 -12.46 -7.07
CA VAL A 16 4.14 -12.85 -6.10
C VAL A 16 4.48 -12.34 -4.71
N ARG A 17 5.73 -12.52 -4.26
CA ARG A 17 6.19 -12.07 -2.95
C ARG A 17 6.03 -10.57 -2.77
N ASP A 18 6.57 -9.78 -3.69
CA ASP A 18 6.51 -8.32 -3.64
C ASP A 18 5.05 -7.81 -3.70
N ALA A 19 4.19 -8.51 -4.44
CA ALA A 19 2.79 -8.16 -4.52
C ALA A 19 2.02 -8.46 -3.22
N GLN A 20 2.39 -9.51 -2.50
CA GLN A 20 1.84 -9.81 -1.19
C GLN A 20 2.26 -8.76 -0.17
N ASP A 21 3.54 -8.37 -0.16
CA ASP A 21 4.05 -7.32 0.71
C ASP A 21 3.38 -5.97 0.42
N TYR A 22 3.23 -5.59 -0.85
CA TYR A 22 2.47 -4.41 -1.27
C TYR A 22 1.02 -4.45 -0.75
N THR A 23 0.36 -5.61 -0.87
CA THR A 23 -1.04 -5.78 -0.46
C THR A 23 -1.17 -5.65 1.04
N TRP A 24 -0.26 -6.28 1.79
CA TRP A 24 -0.21 -6.16 3.25
C TRP A 24 -0.01 -4.71 3.68
N GLN A 25 0.95 -4.00 3.12
CA GLN A 25 1.21 -2.59 3.44
C GLN A 25 0.01 -1.69 3.09
N SER A 26 -0.67 -1.95 1.97
CA SER A 26 -1.87 -1.20 1.59
C SER A 26 -3.01 -1.41 2.59
N LEU A 27 -3.16 -2.63 3.13
CA LEU A 27 -4.16 -2.94 4.16
C LEU A 27 -3.79 -2.34 5.52
N ALA A 28 -2.52 -2.47 5.92
CA ALA A 28 -2.01 -1.96 7.18
C ALA A 28 -2.15 -0.42 7.30
N ASN A 29 -1.98 0.28 6.19
CA ASN A 29 -2.18 1.74 6.10
C ASN A 29 -3.61 2.12 5.68
N GLY A 30 -4.55 1.16 5.68
CA GLY A 30 -5.92 1.39 5.22
C GLY A 30 -6.66 2.46 6.03
N PHE A 31 -7.28 3.40 5.34
CA PHE A 31 -7.96 4.55 5.95
C PHE A 31 -9.48 4.41 5.86
N ARG A 32 -10.21 5.16 6.69
CA ARG A 32 -11.68 5.14 6.72
C ARG A 32 -12.22 6.54 6.47
N PRO A 33 -12.66 6.88 5.24
CA PRO A 33 -13.29 8.15 4.99
C PRO A 33 -14.69 8.16 5.62
N GLY A 34 -14.83 8.81 6.78
CA GLY A 34 -16.09 8.88 7.53
C GLY A 34 -16.44 7.56 8.24
N MET A 35 -17.71 7.17 8.20
CA MET A 35 -18.24 6.02 8.97
C MET A 35 -18.37 4.72 8.13
N GLY A 36 -17.74 4.66 6.96
CA GLY A 36 -17.82 3.50 6.03
C GLY A 36 -16.88 2.33 6.35
N GLN A 37 -16.57 1.48 5.36
CA GLN A 37 -15.53 0.44 5.48
C GLN A 37 -14.12 1.07 5.41
N HIS A 38 -13.11 0.37 5.94
CA HIS A 38 -11.72 0.73 5.67
C HIS A 38 -11.39 0.46 4.20
N ILE A 39 -10.69 1.41 3.59
CA ILE A 39 -10.21 1.35 2.21
C ILE A 39 -8.70 1.15 2.25
N PRO A 40 -8.14 0.15 1.55
CA PRO A 40 -6.69 -0.03 1.48
C PRO A 40 -6.01 1.22 0.91
N ASP A 41 -4.98 1.71 1.59
CA ASP A 41 -4.19 2.84 1.10
C ASP A 41 -3.15 2.37 0.10
N ARG A 42 -3.53 2.39 -1.17
CA ARG A 42 -2.65 2.06 -2.30
C ARG A 42 -1.55 3.10 -2.57
N PHE A 43 -1.42 4.17 -1.78
CA PHE A 43 -0.35 5.17 -1.91
C PHE A 43 0.37 5.38 -0.58
N PHE A 44 0.36 4.38 0.30
CA PHE A 44 0.99 4.43 1.62
C PHE A 44 2.46 4.93 1.57
N TRP A 45 3.21 4.57 0.53
CA TRP A 45 4.61 4.99 0.35
C TRP A 45 4.77 6.49 0.07
N ALA A 46 3.76 7.13 -0.52
CA ALA A 46 3.81 8.55 -0.85
C ALA A 46 3.61 9.43 0.39
N ARG A 47 3.05 8.86 1.48
CA ARG A 47 2.76 9.59 2.73
C ARG A 47 3.89 9.51 3.74
N ALA A 48 4.77 8.52 3.65
CA ALA A 48 5.92 8.35 4.56
C ALA A 48 6.94 9.52 4.52
N GLY A 49 6.78 10.49 3.60
CA GLY A 49 7.59 11.71 3.51
C GLY A 49 6.91 12.99 4.01
N GLU A 50 5.61 12.95 4.37
CA GLU A 50 4.91 14.09 4.95
C GLU A 50 4.76 13.89 6.46
N PRO A 51 5.09 14.90 7.29
CA PRO A 51 4.82 14.82 8.72
C PRO A 51 3.31 14.69 8.94
N ASP A 52 2.91 13.76 9.82
CA ASP A 52 1.50 13.50 10.14
C ASP A 52 0.78 14.81 10.50
N ALA A 53 -0.11 15.26 9.61
CA ALA A 53 -0.91 16.47 9.78
C ALA A 53 -1.94 16.36 10.92
N ASP A 54 -2.02 15.20 11.59
CA ASP A 54 -2.98 14.86 12.65
C ASP A 54 -2.34 14.78 14.05
N THR A 55 -1.13 15.30 14.26
CA THR A 55 -0.62 15.56 15.63
C THR A 55 -1.18 16.90 16.11
N PRO A 56 -2.13 16.94 17.05
CA PRO A 56 -2.54 18.19 17.68
C PRO A 56 -1.45 18.61 18.67
N ASP A 57 -1.11 19.90 18.67
CA ASP A 57 -0.21 20.57 19.63
C ASP A 57 -0.70 20.43 21.08
#